data_AF-A0AAD5M6S6-F1
#
_entry.id   AF-A0AAD5M6S6-F1
#
_cell.length_a   1.000
_cell.length_b   1.000
_cell.length_c   1.000
_cell.angle_alpha   90.00
_cell.angle_beta   90.00
_cell.angle_gamma   90.00
#
_symmetry.space_group_name_H-M   'P 1'
#
loop_
_entity.id
_entity.type
_entity.pdbx_description
1 polymer ?
#
loop_
_entity_poly.entity_id
_entity_poly.type
_entity_poly.pdbx_seq_one_letter_code
_entity_poly.pdbx_strand_id
1 'polypeptide(L)'
;MSEHQPSWAALLAASAATAALTSAAMVALLRKTPSPPPPPPGSKRPAGSSVVDLRALPASDVPAVLRVESYLSADSMQSFAHAAIFRDCPHVFALLDAIHPFLERFFAEQRWRQRLDASASVTTLSPDHESKACPSYLAVSARTRLVVASDATFRPDRIINRSAADRELVVLSGAVVLGGTLDVTDGCILLGDGVVVEPYAVVKGPSVIESQSTLRSGAYLRGDVLVGRGVVLRGELKNALVLDRAELCHPGYCGDSICGARSHFGNQVTTANLNLFTSGAVLVDVEQADGRRVRYNTGRRKIGVVLGDDSQLGCSAVTDPCTLLLPRTVAYPLARLSKGVYGPDVIIKNKPMEKGVLEIARVRRS
;
A
#
# COMPACT_ATOMS: atom_id res chain seq x y z
N MET A 1 -30.12 32.05 31.99
CA MET A 1 -28.67 32.25 31.77
C MET A 1 -28.32 31.61 30.42
N SER A 2 -28.37 32.36 29.32
CA SER A 2 -27.93 31.87 28.01
C SER A 2 -26.56 32.47 27.72
N GLU A 3 -25.53 31.65 27.77
CA GLU A 3 -24.18 32.03 27.34
C GLU A 3 -24.13 32.14 25.81
N HIS A 4 -23.59 33.24 25.32
CA HIS A 4 -23.31 33.49 23.91
C HIS A 4 -22.25 32.50 23.40
N GLN A 5 -22.67 31.46 22.68
CA GLN A 5 -21.77 30.64 21.87
C GLN A 5 -21.26 31.47 20.69
N PRO A 6 -19.93 31.55 20.45
CA PRO A 6 -19.40 32.26 19.29
C PRO A 6 -19.81 31.59 17.98
N SER A 7 -20.09 32.38 16.96
CA SER A 7 -20.49 31.87 15.64
C SER A 7 -19.35 31.08 14.99
N TRP A 8 -19.70 30.08 14.18
CA TRP A 8 -18.74 29.28 13.40
C TRP A 8 -17.79 30.13 12.54
N ALA A 9 -18.25 31.29 12.07
CA ALA A 9 -17.43 32.24 11.33
C ALA A 9 -16.31 32.85 12.19
N ALA A 10 -16.57 33.13 13.47
CA ALA A 10 -15.56 33.68 14.39
C ALA A 10 -14.48 32.63 14.72
N LEU A 11 -14.86 31.36 14.88
CA LEU A 11 -13.92 30.26 15.11
C LEU A 11 -13.04 29.99 13.87
N LEU A 12 -13.61 30.05 12.67
CA LEU A 12 -12.88 29.90 11.41
C LEU A 12 -11.90 31.08 11.18
N ALA A 13 -12.32 32.31 11.48
CA ALA A 13 -11.44 33.48 11.38
C ALA A 13 -10.27 33.40 12.37
N ALA A 14 -10.51 32.96 13.61
CA ALA A 14 -9.47 32.75 14.60
C ALA A 14 -8.48 31.64 14.19
N SER A 15 -8.96 30.53 13.63
CA SER A 15 -8.12 29.46 13.10
C SER A 15 -7.27 29.91 11.91
N ALA A 16 -7.86 30.67 10.98
CA ALA A 16 -7.14 31.20 9.82
C ALA A 16 -6.06 32.22 10.22
N ALA A 17 -6.36 33.11 11.17
CA ALA A 17 -5.41 34.06 11.72
C ALA A 17 -4.23 33.36 12.42
N THR A 18 -4.52 32.29 13.19
CA THR A 18 -3.49 31.51 13.87
C THR A 18 -2.59 30.79 12.86
N ALA A 19 -3.15 30.16 11.83
CA ALA A 19 -2.38 29.50 10.77
C ALA A 19 -1.49 30.47 9.96
N ALA A 20 -1.99 31.69 9.69
CA ALA A 20 -1.24 32.74 9.01
C ALA A 20 -0.09 33.27 9.86
N LEU A 21 -0.32 33.50 11.16
CA LEU A 21 0.72 33.91 12.11
C LEU A 21 1.81 32.84 12.27
N THR A 22 1.43 31.56 12.33
CA THR A 22 2.38 30.45 12.43
C THR A 22 3.26 30.36 11.18
N SER A 23 2.66 30.54 10.00
CA SER A 23 3.37 30.53 8.71
C SER A 23 4.31 31.74 8.56
N ALA A 24 3.85 32.93 8.94
CA ALA A 24 4.66 34.15 8.91
C ALA A 24 5.84 34.08 9.91
N ALA A 25 5.62 33.54 11.11
CA ALA A 25 6.67 33.31 12.10
C ALA A 25 7.71 32.30 11.59
N MET A 26 7.28 31.23 10.93
CA MET A 26 8.19 30.22 10.35
C MET A 26 9.04 30.80 9.21
N VAL A 27 8.44 31.63 8.34
CA VAL A 27 9.17 32.35 7.27
C VAL A 27 10.15 33.38 7.86
N ALA A 28 9.77 34.09 8.93
CA ALA A 28 10.65 35.04 9.61
C ALA A 28 11.83 34.34 10.32
N LEU A 29 11.60 33.15 10.90
CA LEU A 29 12.64 32.30 11.49
C LEU A 29 13.60 31.76 10.43
N LEU A 30 13.10 31.33 9.27
CA LEU A 30 13.92 30.87 8.13
C LEU A 30 14.81 31.97 7.52
N ARG A 31 14.42 33.24 7.66
CA ARG A 31 15.23 34.39 7.20
C ARG A 31 16.32 34.81 8.20
N LYS A 32 16.26 34.34 9.45
CA LYS A 32 17.19 34.71 10.53
C LYS A 32 18.16 33.60 10.93
N THR A 33 18.10 32.42 10.33
CA THR A 33 19.07 31.36 10.63
C THR A 33 20.44 31.69 10.01
N PRO A 34 21.54 31.67 10.79
CA PRO A 34 22.88 31.67 10.22
C PRO A 34 23.05 30.45 9.30
N SER A 35 23.95 30.58 8.32
CA SER A 35 24.29 29.53 7.36
C SER A 35 24.40 28.16 8.06
N PRO A 36 23.86 27.09 7.46
CA PRO A 36 23.91 25.76 8.06
C PRO A 36 25.35 25.39 8.42
N PRO A 37 25.57 24.69 9.55
CA PRO A 37 26.90 24.20 9.88
C PRO A 37 27.44 23.35 8.73
N PRO A 38 28.75 23.41 8.43
CA PRO A 38 29.32 22.56 7.42
C PRO A 38 28.99 21.10 7.73
N PRO A 39 28.71 20.29 6.69
CA PRO A 39 28.38 18.88 6.89
C PRO A 39 29.50 18.18 7.68
N PRO A 40 29.17 17.15 8.48
CA PRO A 40 30.17 16.41 9.23
C PRO A 40 31.30 15.93 8.29
N PRO A 41 32.57 16.01 8.72
CA PRO A 41 33.70 15.59 7.90
C PRO A 41 33.56 14.09 7.62
N GLY A 42 33.14 13.78 6.39
CA GLY A 42 32.79 12.41 5.96
C GLY A 42 31.73 12.34 4.85
N SER A 43 30.95 13.40 4.61
CA SER A 43 29.93 13.40 3.52
C SER A 43 30.36 14.18 2.26
N LYS A 44 31.64 14.11 1.88
CA LYS A 44 32.04 14.60 0.55
C LYS A 44 31.44 13.69 -0.51
N ARG A 45 30.37 14.18 -1.15
CA ARG A 45 29.71 13.57 -2.30
C ARG A 45 30.76 13.39 -3.42
N PRO A 46 30.98 12.19 -3.96
CA PRO A 46 31.84 12.03 -5.13
C PRO A 46 31.24 12.86 -6.27
N ALA A 47 31.99 13.86 -6.74
CA ALA A 47 31.66 14.57 -7.96
C ALA A 47 31.73 13.55 -9.12
N GLY A 48 30.58 13.26 -9.75
CA GLY A 48 30.52 12.39 -10.94
C GLY A 48 29.62 11.15 -10.87
N SER A 49 28.79 10.94 -9.83
CA SER A 49 27.85 9.80 -9.86
C SER A 49 26.75 10.05 -10.91
N SER A 50 26.87 9.44 -12.09
CA SER A 50 25.78 9.39 -13.07
C SER A 50 24.55 8.72 -12.42
N VAL A 51 23.38 9.33 -12.60
CA VAL A 51 22.11 8.70 -12.21
C VAL A 51 21.76 7.69 -13.29
N VAL A 52 21.62 6.44 -12.91
CA VAL A 52 21.26 5.34 -13.83
C VAL A 52 19.74 5.22 -13.86
N ASP A 53 19.12 5.23 -15.05
CA ASP A 53 17.68 4.91 -15.17
C ASP A 53 17.49 3.40 -15.05
N LEU A 54 16.84 2.97 -13.97
CA LEU A 54 16.65 1.55 -13.67
C LEU A 54 15.78 0.86 -14.72
N ARG A 55 14.81 1.58 -15.32
CA ARG A 55 13.89 1.02 -16.32
C ARG A 55 14.56 0.74 -17.67
N ALA A 56 15.71 1.37 -17.92
CA ALA A 56 16.48 1.19 -19.14
C ALA A 56 17.52 0.06 -19.02
N LEU A 57 17.70 -0.53 -17.83
CA LEU A 57 18.66 -1.60 -17.62
C LEU A 57 18.11 -2.95 -18.09
N PRO A 58 18.94 -3.80 -18.71
CA PRO A 58 18.58 -5.20 -18.89
C PRO A 58 18.48 -5.89 -17.52
N ALA A 59 17.67 -6.95 -17.43
CA ALA A 59 17.41 -7.65 -16.17
C ALA A 59 18.68 -8.17 -15.47
N SER A 60 19.71 -8.56 -16.24
CA SER A 60 21.01 -9.00 -15.72
C SER A 60 21.75 -7.92 -14.92
N ASP A 61 21.54 -6.66 -15.28
CA ASP A 61 22.31 -5.52 -14.77
C ASP A 61 21.59 -4.80 -13.62
N VAL A 62 20.35 -5.21 -13.33
CA VAL A 62 19.63 -4.75 -12.14
C VAL A 62 20.40 -5.21 -10.90
N PRO A 63 20.71 -4.30 -9.95
CA PRO A 63 21.38 -4.68 -8.70
C PRO A 63 20.57 -5.70 -7.92
N ALA A 64 21.24 -6.73 -7.39
CA ALA A 64 20.59 -7.82 -6.66
C ALA A 64 19.59 -7.32 -5.60
N VAL A 65 19.98 -6.33 -4.79
CA VAL A 65 19.15 -5.76 -3.71
C VAL A 65 17.90 -5.01 -4.19
N LEU A 66 17.72 -4.77 -5.49
CA LEU A 66 16.50 -4.19 -6.07
C LEU A 66 15.62 -5.23 -6.78
N ARG A 67 16.13 -6.45 -6.98
CA ARG A 67 15.41 -7.53 -7.64
C ARG A 67 14.32 -8.11 -6.73
N VAL A 68 13.27 -8.65 -7.33
CA VAL A 68 12.10 -9.15 -6.59
C VAL A 68 12.48 -10.32 -5.68
N GLU A 69 13.33 -11.23 -6.16
CA GLU A 69 13.79 -12.42 -5.44
C GLU A 69 14.63 -12.11 -4.19
N SER A 70 15.13 -10.87 -4.06
CA SER A 70 15.82 -10.44 -2.84
C SER A 70 14.86 -10.18 -1.68
N TYR A 71 13.57 -9.95 -1.96
CA TYR A 71 12.54 -9.66 -0.97
C TYR A 71 11.57 -10.83 -0.78
N LEU A 72 11.23 -11.52 -1.87
CA LEU A 72 10.24 -12.57 -1.89
C LEU A 72 10.91 -13.90 -2.20
N SER A 73 10.74 -14.89 -1.33
CA SER A 73 11.27 -16.23 -1.54
C SER A 73 10.61 -16.92 -2.74
N ALA A 74 11.32 -17.87 -3.35
CA ALA A 74 10.76 -18.67 -4.44
C ALA A 74 9.47 -19.40 -4.01
N ASP A 75 9.44 -19.89 -2.77
CA ASP A 75 8.26 -20.54 -2.19
C ASP A 75 7.07 -19.57 -2.06
N SER A 76 7.29 -18.36 -1.53
CA SER A 76 6.21 -17.37 -1.40
C SER A 76 5.70 -16.91 -2.76
N MET A 77 6.59 -16.71 -3.74
CA MET A 77 6.19 -16.33 -5.10
C MET A 77 5.42 -17.43 -5.83
N GLN A 78 5.84 -18.69 -5.71
CA GLN A 78 5.21 -19.82 -6.39
C GLN A 78 3.88 -20.22 -5.75
N SER A 79 3.78 -20.17 -4.42
CA SER A 79 2.56 -20.52 -3.69
C SER A 79 1.48 -19.43 -3.81
N PHE A 80 1.85 -18.18 -4.12
CA PHE A 80 0.92 -17.08 -4.31
C PHE A 80 -0.06 -17.38 -5.45
N ALA A 81 -1.37 -17.22 -5.20
CA ALA A 81 -2.42 -17.53 -6.17
C ALA A 81 -2.25 -16.78 -7.51
N HIS A 82 -1.55 -15.64 -7.47
CA HIS A 82 -1.30 -14.78 -8.61
C HIS A 82 0.18 -14.74 -9.00
N ALA A 83 0.92 -15.85 -8.83
CA ALA A 83 2.35 -15.98 -9.14
C ALA A 83 2.77 -15.40 -10.51
N ALA A 84 1.86 -15.42 -11.49
CA ALA A 84 2.07 -14.83 -12.81
C ALA A 84 2.38 -13.32 -12.80
N ILE A 85 2.07 -12.57 -11.73
CA ILE A 85 2.41 -11.14 -11.59
C ILE A 85 3.92 -10.90 -11.48
N PHE A 86 4.68 -11.89 -10.97
CA PHE A 86 6.12 -11.76 -10.80
C PHE A 86 6.91 -11.95 -12.10
N ARG A 87 6.24 -12.43 -13.16
CA ARG A 87 6.88 -12.62 -14.47
C ARG A 87 7.26 -11.27 -15.06
N ASP A 88 8.44 -11.22 -15.69
CA ASP A 88 8.97 -10.05 -16.38
C ASP A 88 9.11 -8.80 -15.49
N CYS A 89 9.23 -9.00 -14.17
CA CYS A 89 9.47 -7.94 -13.19
C CYS A 89 10.93 -8.01 -12.67
N PRO A 90 11.90 -7.39 -13.37
CA PRO A 90 13.31 -7.53 -12.99
C PRO A 90 13.67 -6.82 -11.68
N HIS A 91 12.81 -5.89 -11.21
CA HIS A 91 12.96 -5.20 -9.94
C HIS A 91 11.62 -4.89 -9.28
N VAL A 92 11.64 -4.65 -7.98
CA VAL A 92 10.44 -4.39 -7.15
C VAL A 92 9.59 -3.22 -7.63
N PHE A 93 10.19 -2.20 -8.26
CA PHE A 93 9.41 -1.08 -8.80
C PHE A 93 8.64 -1.44 -10.08
N ALA A 94 9.15 -2.35 -10.91
CA ALA A 94 8.44 -2.86 -12.07
C ALA A 94 7.26 -3.73 -11.62
N LEU A 95 7.42 -4.46 -10.51
CA LEU A 95 6.33 -5.18 -9.88
C LEU A 95 5.20 -4.25 -9.41
N LEU A 96 5.53 -3.06 -8.87
CA LEU A 96 4.53 -2.03 -8.56
C LEU A 96 3.84 -1.46 -9.82
N ASP A 97 4.57 -1.33 -10.94
CA ASP A 97 4.00 -0.91 -12.22
C ASP A 97 3.07 -2.00 -12.82
N ALA A 98 3.34 -3.26 -12.52
CA ALA A 98 2.60 -4.41 -13.06
C ALA A 98 1.24 -4.66 -12.41
N ILE A 99 0.94 -4.09 -11.22
CA ILE A 99 -0.29 -4.38 -10.46
C ILE A 99 -1.55 -4.07 -11.29
N HIS A 100 -1.64 -2.84 -11.83
CA HIS A 100 -2.80 -2.41 -12.61
C HIS A 100 -3.05 -3.29 -13.86
N PRO A 101 -2.10 -3.44 -14.80
CA PRO A 101 -2.31 -4.26 -16.00
C PRO A 101 -2.47 -5.75 -15.67
N PHE A 102 -1.98 -6.22 -14.53
CA PHE A 102 -2.26 -7.57 -14.05
C PHE A 102 -3.73 -7.72 -13.64
N LEU A 103 -4.26 -6.80 -12.84
CA LEU A 103 -5.65 -6.83 -12.37
C LEU A 103 -6.64 -6.69 -13.53
N GLU A 104 -6.41 -5.75 -14.46
CA GLU A 104 -7.27 -5.59 -15.64
C GLU A 104 -7.37 -6.90 -16.45
N ARG A 105 -6.21 -7.52 -16.69
CA ARG A 105 -6.13 -8.81 -17.39
C ARG A 105 -6.78 -9.95 -16.62
N PHE A 106 -6.60 -9.99 -15.29
CA PHE A 106 -7.19 -11.00 -14.43
C PHE A 106 -8.72 -11.04 -14.55
N PHE A 107 -9.36 -9.87 -14.57
CA PHE A 107 -10.81 -9.76 -14.77
C PHE A 107 -11.22 -10.01 -16.22
N ALA A 108 -10.48 -9.49 -17.20
CA ALA A 108 -10.77 -9.72 -18.63
C ALA A 108 -10.73 -11.22 -19.01
N GLU A 109 -9.77 -11.97 -18.46
CA GLU A 109 -9.62 -13.41 -18.67
C GLU A 109 -10.53 -14.25 -17.76
N GLN A 110 -11.30 -13.63 -16.86
CA GLN A 110 -12.20 -14.29 -15.91
C GLN A 110 -11.52 -15.43 -15.13
N ARG A 111 -10.29 -15.21 -14.65
CA ARG A 111 -9.47 -16.26 -13.99
C ARG A 111 -10.10 -16.85 -12.72
N TRP A 112 -11.11 -16.18 -12.17
CA TRP A 112 -11.90 -16.59 -11.03
C TRP A 112 -13.05 -17.54 -11.36
N ARG A 113 -13.45 -17.64 -12.63
CA ARG A 113 -14.68 -18.34 -13.06
C ARG A 113 -14.68 -19.83 -12.71
N GLN A 114 -13.53 -20.47 -12.73
CA GLN A 114 -13.37 -21.89 -12.34
C GLN A 114 -13.62 -22.15 -10.85
N ARG A 115 -13.65 -21.12 -10.01
CA ARG A 115 -13.91 -21.21 -8.56
C ARG A 115 -15.39 -21.02 -8.20
N LEU A 116 -16.23 -20.67 -9.17
CA LEU A 116 -17.66 -20.50 -8.93
C LEU A 116 -18.37 -21.84 -8.83
N ASP A 117 -19.32 -21.93 -7.91
CA ASP A 117 -20.28 -23.03 -7.89
C ASP A 117 -21.29 -22.90 -9.05
N ALA A 118 -21.82 -24.03 -9.51
CA ALA A 118 -22.77 -24.07 -10.62
C ALA A 118 -24.10 -23.35 -10.31
N SER A 119 -24.42 -23.19 -9.03
CA SER A 119 -25.61 -22.50 -8.51
C SER A 119 -25.37 -21.03 -8.17
N ALA A 120 -24.20 -20.47 -8.51
CA ALA A 120 -23.89 -19.08 -8.23
C ALA A 120 -24.91 -18.15 -8.89
N SER A 121 -25.37 -17.16 -8.13
CA SER A 121 -26.29 -16.15 -8.64
C SER A 121 -25.53 -15.13 -9.48
N VAL A 122 -26.11 -14.77 -10.62
CA VAL A 122 -25.60 -13.71 -11.49
C VAL A 122 -26.71 -12.69 -11.68
N THR A 123 -26.49 -11.48 -11.18
CA THR A 123 -27.44 -10.37 -11.27
C THR A 123 -26.79 -9.20 -11.98
N THR A 124 -27.52 -8.52 -12.86
CA THR A 124 -27.05 -7.28 -13.48
C THR A 124 -27.71 -6.11 -12.77
N LEU A 125 -26.92 -5.31 -12.06
CA LEU A 125 -27.37 -4.07 -11.44
C LEU A 125 -27.30 -2.95 -12.48
N SER A 126 -28.45 -2.35 -12.80
CA SER A 126 -28.56 -1.24 -13.75
C SER A 126 -28.93 0.06 -13.02
N PRO A 127 -28.65 1.25 -13.59
CA PRO A 127 -29.02 2.53 -12.99
C PRO A 127 -30.53 2.67 -12.68
N ASP A 128 -31.39 2.09 -13.53
CA ASP A 128 -32.85 2.11 -13.36
C ASP A 128 -33.36 1.00 -12.43
N HIS A 129 -32.47 0.23 -11.82
CA HIS A 129 -32.80 -1.00 -11.09
C HIS A 129 -32.96 -0.70 -9.60
N GLU A 130 -34.18 -0.40 -9.15
CA GLU A 130 -34.58 -0.54 -7.73
C GLU A 130 -34.77 -2.03 -7.41
N SER A 131 -33.67 -2.78 -7.36
CA SER A 131 -33.70 -4.18 -6.94
C SER A 131 -33.98 -4.31 -5.44
N LYS A 132 -34.96 -5.15 -5.07
CA LYS A 132 -35.21 -5.56 -3.67
C LYS A 132 -33.98 -6.19 -3.00
N ALA A 133 -33.00 -6.68 -3.77
CA ALA A 133 -31.79 -7.34 -3.26
C ALA A 133 -30.65 -6.38 -2.88
N CYS A 134 -30.66 -5.13 -3.37
CA CYS A 134 -29.64 -4.14 -3.04
C CYS A 134 -30.20 -2.70 -3.16
N PRO A 135 -30.95 -2.21 -2.14
CA PRO A 135 -31.60 -0.89 -2.16
C PRO A 135 -30.63 0.31 -2.15
N SER A 136 -29.32 0.06 -2.26
CA SER A 136 -28.24 1.05 -2.12
C SER A 136 -27.24 1.06 -3.28
N TYR A 137 -27.63 0.54 -4.46
CA TYR A 137 -26.82 0.64 -5.67
C TYR A 137 -26.84 2.08 -6.21
N LEU A 138 -25.67 2.72 -6.28
CA LEU A 138 -25.50 4.06 -6.84
C LEU A 138 -24.71 3.97 -8.15
N ALA A 139 -25.41 4.18 -9.28
CA ALA A 139 -24.78 4.23 -10.59
C ALA A 139 -25.22 5.43 -11.42
N VAL A 140 -24.37 5.83 -12.37
CA VAL A 140 -24.65 6.95 -13.28
C VAL A 140 -25.31 6.43 -14.56
N SER A 141 -24.63 5.54 -15.27
CA SER A 141 -25.11 5.02 -16.57
C SER A 141 -24.71 3.57 -16.85
N ALA A 142 -23.66 3.06 -16.20
CA ALA A 142 -23.15 1.71 -16.45
C ALA A 142 -23.75 0.65 -15.54
N ARG A 143 -23.64 -0.61 -15.99
CA ARG A 143 -24.12 -1.78 -15.26
C ARG A 143 -23.01 -2.37 -14.40
N THR A 144 -23.41 -3.02 -13.31
CA THR A 144 -22.51 -3.85 -12.52
C THR A 144 -23.01 -5.28 -12.56
N ARG A 145 -22.22 -6.18 -13.14
CA ARG A 145 -22.48 -7.62 -13.10
C ARG A 145 -22.03 -8.13 -11.74
N LEU A 146 -23.00 -8.42 -10.88
CA LEU A 146 -22.83 -8.99 -9.57
C LEU A 146 -22.89 -10.51 -9.65
N VAL A 147 -21.82 -11.18 -9.23
CA VAL A 147 -21.74 -12.64 -9.16
C VAL A 147 -21.50 -13.03 -7.72
N VAL A 148 -22.42 -13.81 -7.14
CA VAL A 148 -22.36 -14.22 -5.74
C VAL A 148 -22.58 -15.73 -5.66
N ALA A 149 -21.59 -16.42 -5.11
CA ALA A 149 -21.66 -17.86 -4.82
C ALA A 149 -22.88 -18.18 -3.95
N SER A 150 -23.47 -19.36 -4.15
CA SER A 150 -24.76 -19.70 -3.53
C SER A 150 -24.74 -19.80 -2.00
N ASP A 151 -23.58 -20.06 -1.41
CA ASP A 151 -23.35 -20.20 0.03
C ASP A 151 -22.76 -18.93 0.68
N ALA A 152 -22.51 -17.88 -0.11
CA ALA A 152 -21.96 -16.63 0.40
C ALA A 152 -23.04 -15.79 1.11
N THR A 153 -22.67 -15.19 2.25
CA THR A 153 -23.49 -14.17 2.90
C THR A 153 -23.13 -12.81 2.33
N PHE A 154 -24.02 -12.22 1.54
CA PHE A 154 -23.74 -10.94 0.87
C PHE A 154 -24.76 -9.86 1.25
N ARG A 155 -24.38 -8.96 2.15
CA ARG A 155 -25.21 -7.84 2.63
C ARG A 155 -24.39 -6.54 2.73
N PRO A 156 -23.87 -5.99 1.63
CA PRO A 156 -23.11 -4.73 1.66
C PRO A 156 -24.02 -3.55 2.04
N ASP A 157 -23.43 -2.47 2.59
CA ASP A 157 -24.16 -1.22 2.82
C ASP A 157 -24.43 -0.50 1.51
N ARG A 158 -23.45 -0.48 0.58
CA ARG A 158 -23.52 0.20 -0.71
C ARG A 158 -22.69 -0.51 -1.78
N ILE A 159 -23.21 -0.50 -3.00
CA ILE A 159 -22.44 -0.83 -4.22
C ILE A 159 -22.44 0.42 -5.09
N ILE A 160 -21.27 0.86 -5.56
CA ILE A 160 -21.13 2.11 -6.32
C ILE A 160 -20.48 1.82 -7.68
N ASN A 161 -21.09 2.31 -8.76
CA ASN A 161 -20.46 2.38 -10.08
C ASN A 161 -20.75 3.73 -10.75
N ARG A 162 -19.86 4.70 -10.54
CA ARG A 162 -19.99 6.04 -11.17
C ARG A 162 -19.31 6.13 -12.54
N SER A 163 -18.83 5.01 -13.07
CA SER A 163 -18.15 4.99 -14.36
C SER A 163 -19.14 4.85 -15.52
N ALA A 164 -18.65 5.09 -16.73
CA ALA A 164 -19.38 4.80 -17.97
C ALA A 164 -19.16 3.37 -18.47
N ALA A 165 -18.35 2.56 -17.76
CA ALA A 165 -17.99 1.21 -18.17
C ALA A 165 -18.71 0.17 -17.31
N ASP A 166 -19.12 -0.93 -17.94
CA ASP A 166 -19.63 -2.07 -17.19
C ASP A 166 -18.51 -2.66 -16.31
N ARG A 167 -18.91 -3.09 -15.11
CA ARG A 167 -18.00 -3.59 -14.08
C ARG A 167 -18.48 -4.91 -13.52
N GLU A 168 -17.56 -5.66 -12.91
CA GLU A 168 -17.86 -6.89 -12.23
C GLU A 168 -17.55 -6.77 -10.73
N LEU A 169 -18.46 -7.30 -9.92
CA LEU A 169 -18.25 -7.56 -8.50
C LEU A 169 -18.49 -9.04 -8.25
N VAL A 170 -17.43 -9.74 -7.85
CA VAL A 170 -17.42 -11.20 -7.69
C VAL A 170 -17.22 -11.55 -6.23
N VAL A 171 -18.09 -12.41 -5.71
CA VAL A 171 -18.07 -12.90 -4.33
C VAL A 171 -18.10 -14.41 -4.37
N LEU A 172 -17.00 -15.04 -3.93
CA LEU A 172 -16.80 -16.49 -4.01
C LEU A 172 -17.31 -17.23 -2.75
N SER A 173 -17.14 -18.55 -2.75
CA SER A 173 -17.82 -19.46 -1.82
C SER A 173 -17.49 -19.15 -0.36
N GLY A 174 -18.53 -19.19 0.48
CA GLY A 174 -18.41 -18.95 1.92
C GLY A 174 -17.96 -17.54 2.33
N ALA A 175 -17.83 -16.60 1.40
CA ALA A 175 -17.52 -15.21 1.74
C ALA A 175 -18.65 -14.58 2.57
N VAL A 176 -18.28 -13.73 3.52
CA VAL A 176 -19.19 -13.08 4.46
C VAL A 176 -18.98 -11.57 4.37
N VAL A 177 -19.92 -10.88 3.72
CA VAL A 177 -19.96 -9.42 3.60
C VAL A 177 -21.11 -8.91 4.46
N LEU A 178 -20.77 -8.30 5.59
CA LEU A 178 -21.72 -7.75 6.56
C LEU A 178 -21.54 -6.23 6.62
N GLY A 179 -22.18 -5.51 5.70
CA GLY A 179 -22.01 -4.07 5.51
C GLY A 179 -20.82 -3.71 4.62
N GLY A 180 -20.37 -2.47 4.73
CA GLY A 180 -19.28 -1.92 3.94
C GLY A 180 -19.70 -1.37 2.58
N THR A 181 -18.81 -0.57 1.98
CA THR A 181 -19.01 0.02 0.64
C THR A 181 -18.09 -0.64 -0.38
N LEU A 182 -18.68 -1.16 -1.45
CA LEU A 182 -17.96 -1.77 -2.58
C LEU A 182 -18.07 -0.84 -3.80
N ASP A 183 -17.00 -0.13 -4.12
CA ASP A 183 -16.96 0.89 -5.17
C ASP A 183 -16.18 0.38 -6.39
N VAL A 184 -16.91 -0.07 -7.40
CA VAL A 184 -16.34 -0.60 -8.65
C VAL A 184 -16.08 0.49 -9.70
N THR A 185 -16.21 1.78 -9.35
CA THR A 185 -16.06 2.90 -10.29
C THR A 185 -14.75 2.80 -11.09
N ASP A 186 -13.63 2.60 -10.40
CA ASP A 186 -12.31 2.61 -11.03
C ASP A 186 -11.88 1.22 -11.54
N GLY A 187 -12.59 0.13 -11.19
CA GLY A 187 -12.30 -1.22 -11.65
C GLY A 187 -13.13 -2.30 -10.96
N CYS A 188 -12.99 -3.54 -11.41
CA CYS A 188 -13.74 -4.69 -10.87
C CYS A 188 -13.22 -5.12 -9.49
N ILE A 189 -14.07 -5.77 -8.69
CA ILE A 189 -13.70 -6.27 -7.36
C ILE A 189 -13.95 -7.78 -7.30
N LEU A 190 -13.00 -8.51 -6.70
CA LEU A 190 -13.17 -9.91 -6.31
C LEU A 190 -12.92 -10.08 -4.81
N LEU A 191 -13.89 -10.73 -4.16
CA LEU A 191 -13.79 -11.26 -2.79
C LEU A 191 -13.68 -12.78 -2.89
N GLY A 192 -12.54 -13.32 -2.48
CA GLY A 192 -12.20 -14.74 -2.54
C GLY A 192 -12.97 -15.60 -1.55
N ASP A 193 -12.70 -16.91 -1.58
CA ASP A 193 -13.41 -17.90 -0.78
C ASP A 193 -13.22 -17.64 0.73
N GLY A 194 -14.31 -17.61 1.49
CA GLY A 194 -14.26 -17.37 2.94
C GLY A 194 -13.70 -16.00 3.34
N VAL A 195 -13.66 -15.01 2.43
CA VAL A 195 -13.28 -13.64 2.77
C VAL A 195 -14.34 -13.03 3.69
N VAL A 196 -13.90 -12.35 4.74
CA VAL A 196 -14.78 -11.63 5.68
C VAL A 196 -14.60 -10.13 5.48
N VAL A 197 -15.70 -9.43 5.22
CA VAL A 197 -15.76 -7.96 5.17
C VAL A 197 -16.65 -7.48 6.32
N GLU A 198 -16.02 -6.85 7.32
CA GLU A 198 -16.70 -6.26 8.46
C GLU A 198 -17.42 -4.95 8.09
N PRO A 199 -18.41 -4.50 8.90
CA PRO A 199 -19.08 -3.23 8.70
C PRO A 199 -18.12 -2.05 8.60
N TYR A 200 -18.48 -1.06 7.79
CA TYR A 200 -17.70 0.17 7.58
C TYR A 200 -16.34 0.01 6.88
N ALA A 201 -16.03 -1.17 6.33
CA ALA A 201 -14.95 -1.31 5.36
C ALA A 201 -15.32 -0.67 4.02
N VAL A 202 -14.35 -0.08 3.33
CA VAL A 202 -14.51 0.49 1.98
C VAL A 202 -13.50 -0.17 1.06
N VAL A 203 -13.99 -0.84 0.02
CA VAL A 203 -13.17 -1.47 -1.01
C VAL A 203 -13.45 -0.79 -2.34
N LYS A 204 -12.43 -0.19 -2.94
CA LYS A 204 -12.51 0.33 -4.30
C LYS A 204 -11.75 -0.54 -5.28
N GLY A 205 -12.31 -0.75 -6.47
CA GLY A 205 -11.64 -1.49 -7.54
C GLY A 205 -10.59 -0.66 -8.29
N PRO A 206 -9.72 -1.31 -9.09
CA PRO A 206 -9.64 -2.76 -9.23
C PRO A 206 -8.99 -3.40 -7.99
N SER A 207 -9.65 -4.41 -7.43
CA SER A 207 -9.18 -5.07 -6.20
C SER A 207 -9.45 -6.56 -6.24
N VAL A 208 -8.46 -7.35 -5.84
CA VAL A 208 -8.60 -8.79 -5.62
C VAL A 208 -8.16 -9.09 -4.19
N ILE A 209 -9.07 -9.65 -3.40
CA ILE A 209 -8.83 -10.08 -2.03
C ILE A 209 -8.96 -11.59 -2.00
N GLU A 210 -7.83 -12.29 -1.86
CA GLU A 210 -7.84 -13.75 -1.88
C GLU A 210 -8.35 -14.39 -0.58
N SER A 211 -8.59 -15.69 -0.71
CA SER A 211 -9.31 -16.53 0.24
C SER A 211 -8.89 -16.36 1.70
N GLN A 212 -9.84 -16.50 2.61
CA GLN A 212 -9.67 -16.49 4.06
C GLN A 212 -9.09 -15.17 4.62
N SER A 213 -9.09 -14.10 3.83
CA SER A 213 -8.68 -12.78 4.29
C SER A 213 -9.80 -12.05 5.02
N THR A 214 -9.44 -11.20 5.97
CA THR A 214 -10.38 -10.41 6.77
C THR A 214 -10.12 -8.92 6.58
N LEU A 215 -11.12 -8.20 6.07
CA LEU A 215 -11.16 -6.74 6.07
C LEU A 215 -11.92 -6.28 7.31
N ARG A 216 -11.19 -5.78 8.30
CA ARG A 216 -11.73 -5.27 9.55
C ARG A 216 -12.43 -3.94 9.38
N SER A 217 -13.27 -3.60 10.34
CA SER A 217 -13.99 -2.33 10.36
C SER A 217 -13.03 -1.13 10.30
N GLY A 218 -13.27 -0.27 9.32
CA GLY A 218 -12.44 0.88 8.99
C GLY A 218 -11.36 0.63 7.92
N ALA A 219 -11.23 -0.59 7.39
CA ALA A 219 -10.36 -0.87 6.24
C ALA A 219 -10.73 0.02 5.05
N TYR A 220 -9.75 0.66 4.44
CA TYR A 220 -9.96 1.50 3.26
C TYR A 220 -8.99 1.11 2.14
N LEU A 221 -9.47 0.35 1.17
CA LEU A 221 -8.70 -0.10 0.01
C LEU A 221 -9.04 0.77 -1.20
N ARG A 222 -8.03 1.27 -1.91
CA ARG A 222 -8.22 2.10 -3.10
C ARG A 222 -7.08 2.01 -4.12
N GLY A 223 -7.33 2.50 -5.33
CA GLY A 223 -6.41 2.27 -6.45
C GLY A 223 -6.32 0.77 -6.74
N ASP A 224 -5.13 0.30 -7.10
CA ASP A 224 -4.92 -1.10 -7.50
C ASP A 224 -4.47 -1.97 -6.31
N VAL A 225 -5.32 -2.86 -5.80
CA VAL A 225 -4.97 -3.67 -4.62
C VAL A 225 -5.06 -5.17 -4.93
N LEU A 226 -3.93 -5.87 -4.73
CA LEU A 226 -3.85 -7.32 -4.87
C LEU A 226 -3.40 -7.94 -3.56
N VAL A 227 -4.29 -8.71 -2.93
CA VAL A 227 -4.10 -9.28 -1.59
C VAL A 227 -4.15 -10.80 -1.66
N GLY A 228 -3.16 -11.45 -1.04
CA GLY A 228 -3.02 -12.90 -0.92
C GLY A 228 -3.95 -13.54 0.10
N ARG A 229 -3.72 -14.83 0.37
CA ARG A 229 -4.59 -15.62 1.24
C ARG A 229 -4.32 -15.33 2.71
N GLY A 230 -5.37 -15.37 3.53
CA GLY A 230 -5.26 -15.29 4.99
C GLY A 230 -4.69 -13.95 5.49
N VAL A 231 -4.90 -12.86 4.76
CA VAL A 231 -4.41 -11.53 5.12
C VAL A 231 -5.42 -10.82 6.01
N VAL A 232 -4.96 -10.06 7.01
CA VAL A 232 -5.83 -9.25 7.88
C VAL A 232 -5.55 -7.76 7.68
N LEU A 233 -6.57 -6.99 7.29
CA LEU A 233 -6.44 -5.57 6.95
C LEU A 233 -7.38 -4.68 7.78
N ARG A 234 -6.92 -3.52 8.24
CA ARG A 234 -7.75 -2.47 8.87
C ARG A 234 -7.40 -1.03 8.45
N GLY A 235 -6.15 -0.74 8.08
CA GLY A 235 -5.72 0.60 7.70
C GLY A 235 -6.14 1.03 6.28
N GLU A 236 -5.54 2.13 5.81
CA GLU A 236 -5.65 2.54 4.41
C GLU A 236 -4.57 1.84 3.56
N LEU A 237 -5.03 1.13 2.52
CA LEU A 237 -4.17 0.54 1.49
C LEU A 237 -4.44 1.23 0.15
N LYS A 238 -3.36 1.66 -0.52
CA LYS A 238 -3.46 2.32 -1.82
C LYS A 238 -2.41 1.82 -2.78
N ASN A 239 -2.80 1.24 -3.91
CA ASN A 239 -1.87 0.72 -4.92
C ASN A 239 -0.82 -0.22 -4.28
N ALA A 240 -1.25 -1.41 -3.87
CA ALA A 240 -0.43 -2.30 -3.04
C ALA A 240 -0.56 -3.77 -3.42
N LEU A 241 0.57 -4.48 -3.34
CA LEU A 241 0.66 -5.94 -3.43
C LEU A 241 0.96 -6.50 -2.04
N VAL A 242 0.08 -7.36 -1.53
CA VAL A 242 0.21 -7.97 -0.20
C VAL A 242 0.18 -9.49 -0.36
N LEU A 243 1.27 -10.16 0.04
CA LEU A 243 1.39 -11.61 -0.07
C LEU A 243 0.71 -12.32 1.10
N ASP A 244 0.63 -13.64 0.98
CA ASP A 244 -0.07 -14.53 1.89
C ASP A 244 0.31 -14.32 3.37
N ARG A 245 -0.70 -14.35 4.22
CA ARG A 245 -0.61 -14.29 5.69
C ARG A 245 0.08 -13.03 6.23
N ALA A 246 0.18 -11.98 5.43
CA ALA A 246 0.59 -10.67 5.94
C ALA A 246 -0.51 -10.05 6.82
N GLU A 247 -0.10 -9.23 7.78
CA GLU A 247 -1.00 -8.62 8.76
C GLU A 247 -0.81 -7.11 8.82
N LEU A 248 -1.82 -6.36 8.35
CA LEU A 248 -1.94 -4.92 8.48
C LEU A 248 -3.21 -4.61 9.27
N CYS A 249 -3.28 -5.20 10.46
CA CYS A 249 -4.51 -5.48 11.19
C CYS A 249 -5.01 -4.30 12.07
N HIS A 250 -4.28 -3.18 12.02
CA HIS A 250 -4.51 -1.96 12.78
C HIS A 250 -4.57 -0.72 11.86
N PRO A 251 -5.06 0.44 12.35
CA PRO A 251 -5.02 1.68 11.59
C PRO A 251 -3.60 2.07 11.23
N GLY A 252 -3.42 2.57 10.01
CA GLY A 252 -2.14 2.91 9.41
C GLY A 252 -2.32 3.28 7.96
N TYR A 253 -1.21 3.56 7.27
CA TYR A 253 -1.22 3.87 5.83
C TYR A 253 -0.13 3.07 5.12
N CYS A 254 -0.55 2.30 4.10
CA CYS A 254 0.31 1.49 3.23
C CYS A 254 0.00 1.83 1.77
N GLY A 255 0.84 2.68 1.17
CA GLY A 255 0.59 3.22 -0.17
C GLY A 255 1.75 2.98 -1.12
N ASP A 256 1.47 2.56 -2.36
CA ASP A 256 2.48 2.31 -3.40
C ASP A 256 3.57 1.35 -2.91
N SER A 257 3.14 0.21 -2.34
CA SER A 257 3.98 -0.67 -1.49
C SER A 257 3.81 -2.15 -1.82
N ILE A 258 4.84 -2.94 -1.49
CA ILE A 258 4.83 -4.42 -1.56
C ILE A 258 5.04 -4.95 -0.14
N CYS A 259 4.18 -5.88 0.29
CA CYS A 259 4.28 -6.55 1.58
C CYS A 259 4.48 -8.05 1.34
N GLY A 260 5.65 -8.58 1.71
CA GLY A 260 6.00 -10.00 1.58
C GLY A 260 5.16 -10.91 2.46
N ALA A 261 5.32 -12.23 2.28
CA ALA A 261 4.54 -13.22 3.00
C ALA A 261 4.85 -13.15 4.50
N ARG A 262 3.81 -13.26 5.34
CA ARG A 262 3.90 -13.15 6.80
C ARG A 262 4.56 -11.85 7.31
N SER A 263 4.55 -10.80 6.50
CA SER A 263 4.98 -9.47 6.95
C SER A 263 3.94 -8.85 7.90
N HIS A 264 4.37 -7.98 8.81
CA HIS A 264 3.50 -7.42 9.85
C HIS A 264 3.66 -5.91 10.02
N PHE A 265 2.53 -5.20 10.10
CA PHE A 265 2.44 -3.80 10.50
C PHE A 265 1.88 -3.71 11.92
N GLY A 266 2.69 -3.19 12.83
CA GLY A 266 2.22 -2.73 14.12
C GLY A 266 1.19 -1.61 14.01
N ASN A 267 0.49 -1.35 15.11
CA ASN A 267 -0.50 -0.28 15.17
C ASN A 267 0.10 1.07 14.78
N GLN A 268 -0.61 1.86 13.96
CA GLN A 268 -0.22 3.21 13.53
C GLN A 268 1.06 3.28 12.69
N VAL A 269 1.48 2.19 12.06
CA VAL A 269 2.54 2.25 11.05
C VAL A 269 2.09 3.11 9.85
N THR A 270 2.98 4.00 9.41
CA THR A 270 2.72 4.88 8.25
C THR A 270 3.89 4.83 7.28
N THR A 271 3.60 4.48 6.02
CA THR A 271 4.59 4.45 4.94
C THR A 271 4.45 5.71 4.09
N ALA A 272 5.32 6.70 4.26
CA ALA A 272 5.31 7.87 3.36
C ALA A 272 5.65 7.40 1.94
N ASN A 273 4.90 7.85 0.94
CA ASN A 273 5.10 7.42 -0.45
C ASN A 273 5.51 8.55 -1.40
N LEU A 274 5.56 9.81 -0.95
CA LEU A 274 5.89 10.97 -1.77
C LEU A 274 7.05 11.74 -1.13
N ASN A 275 8.10 12.03 -1.93
CA ASN A 275 9.19 12.87 -1.47
C ASN A 275 8.72 14.29 -1.20
N LEU A 276 9.16 14.87 -0.08
CA LEU A 276 8.97 16.28 0.20
C LEU A 276 9.92 17.12 -0.68
N PHE A 277 9.46 18.31 -1.09
CA PHE A 277 10.25 19.32 -1.83
C PHE A 277 10.83 18.87 -3.18
N THR A 278 10.45 17.69 -3.68
CA THR A 278 10.91 17.16 -4.98
C THR A 278 9.70 16.74 -5.82
N SER A 279 9.61 17.22 -7.06
CA SER A 279 8.50 16.91 -7.96
C SER A 279 8.76 15.69 -8.86
N GLY A 280 10.03 15.29 -9.03
CA GLY A 280 10.47 14.22 -9.92
C GLY A 280 10.38 12.80 -9.36
N ALA A 281 10.89 11.85 -10.13
CA ALA A 281 10.95 10.45 -9.75
C ALA A 281 11.82 10.22 -8.50
N VAL A 282 11.49 9.19 -7.73
CA VAL A 282 12.23 8.80 -6.54
C VAL A 282 13.57 8.22 -6.97
N LEU A 283 14.64 8.72 -6.39
CA LEU A 283 15.99 8.19 -6.57
C LEU A 283 16.37 7.35 -5.35
N VAL A 284 16.99 6.19 -5.57
CA VAL A 284 17.52 5.30 -4.52
C VAL A 284 19.02 5.13 -4.69
N ASP A 285 19.77 5.20 -3.60
CA ASP A 285 21.19 4.90 -3.61
C ASP A 285 21.40 3.44 -3.22
N VAL A 286 22.19 2.71 -4.00
CA VAL A 286 22.53 1.31 -3.76
C VAL A 286 24.05 1.17 -3.69
N GLU A 287 24.52 0.51 -2.64
CA GLU A 287 25.91 0.08 -2.53
C GLU A 287 26.13 -1.17 -3.37
N GLN A 288 27.11 -1.10 -4.27
CA GLN A 288 27.50 -2.19 -5.15
C GLN A 288 28.51 -3.11 -4.43
N ALA A 289 28.74 -4.30 -4.99
CA ALA A 289 29.69 -5.26 -4.43
C ALA A 289 31.14 -4.74 -4.36
N ASP A 290 31.50 -3.77 -5.21
CA ASP A 290 32.80 -3.10 -5.22
C ASP A 290 32.89 -1.94 -4.20
N GLY A 291 31.87 -1.76 -3.35
CA GLY A 291 31.77 -0.67 -2.36
C GLY A 291 31.35 0.68 -2.95
N ARG A 292 31.14 0.77 -4.28
CA ARG A 292 30.69 2.01 -4.91
C ARG A 292 29.21 2.23 -4.65
N ARG A 293 28.84 3.46 -4.31
CA ARG A 293 27.45 3.88 -4.20
C ARG A 293 26.95 4.41 -5.54
N VAL A 294 25.96 3.74 -6.12
CA VAL A 294 25.33 4.10 -7.40
C VAL A 294 23.91 4.59 -7.15
N ARG A 295 23.53 5.67 -7.81
CA ARG A 295 22.19 6.25 -7.70
C ARG A 295 21.32 5.81 -8.86
N TYR A 296 20.18 5.21 -8.55
CA TYR A 296 19.22 4.73 -9.52
C TYR A 296 17.96 5.60 -9.50
N ASN A 297 17.50 5.98 -10.69
CA ASN A 297 16.17 6.54 -10.89
C ASN A 297 15.17 5.40 -11.01
N THR A 298 14.20 5.35 -10.10
CA THR A 298 13.16 4.31 -10.07
C THR A 298 12.09 4.50 -11.15
N GLY A 299 12.02 5.67 -11.78
CA GLY A 299 10.97 6.04 -12.73
C GLY A 299 9.62 6.37 -12.10
N ARG A 300 9.41 6.10 -10.81
CA ARG A 300 8.15 6.35 -10.10
C ARG A 300 8.22 7.60 -9.25
N ARG A 301 7.16 8.41 -9.27
CA ARG A 301 7.00 9.56 -8.36
C ARG A 301 6.60 9.15 -6.95
N LYS A 302 5.86 8.04 -6.82
CA LYS A 302 5.38 7.52 -5.53
C LYS A 302 5.82 6.08 -5.28
N ILE A 303 6.46 5.86 -4.15
CA ILE A 303 6.91 4.56 -3.64
C ILE A 303 6.87 4.62 -2.12
N GLY A 304 6.09 3.75 -1.49
CA GLY A 304 6.07 3.57 -0.04
C GLY A 304 7.18 2.65 0.42
N VAL A 305 6.80 1.46 0.88
CA VAL A 305 7.70 0.44 1.43
C VAL A 305 7.73 -0.81 0.55
N VAL A 306 8.86 -1.51 0.54
CA VAL A 306 8.94 -2.92 0.12
C VAL A 306 9.37 -3.72 1.34
N LEU A 307 8.46 -4.53 1.89
CA LEU A 307 8.77 -5.49 2.95
C LEU A 307 9.02 -6.85 2.33
N GLY A 308 10.19 -7.43 2.58
CA GLY A 308 10.45 -8.83 2.28
C GLY A 308 9.68 -9.78 3.21
N ASP A 309 9.74 -11.06 2.88
CA ASP A 309 9.10 -12.12 3.66
C ASP A 309 9.55 -12.05 5.14
N ASP A 310 8.59 -12.25 6.05
CA ASP A 310 8.77 -12.25 7.51
C ASP A 310 9.30 -10.92 8.11
N SER A 311 9.31 -9.83 7.34
CA SER A 311 9.70 -8.50 7.83
C SER A 311 8.58 -7.80 8.59
N GLN A 312 8.95 -6.99 9.59
CA GLN A 312 7.98 -6.38 10.50
C GLN A 312 8.30 -4.92 10.78
N LEU A 313 7.26 -4.08 10.83
CA LEU A 313 7.34 -2.70 11.29
C LEU A 313 6.62 -2.60 12.65
N GLY A 314 7.33 -2.19 13.69
CA GLY A 314 6.77 -2.02 15.02
C GLY A 314 5.77 -0.86 15.11
N CYS A 315 5.00 -0.82 16.21
CA CYS A 315 3.95 0.19 16.41
C CYS A 315 4.48 1.62 16.23
N SER A 316 3.74 2.44 15.49
CA SER A 316 4.04 3.84 15.21
C SER A 316 5.40 4.05 14.52
N ALA A 317 5.97 3.01 13.88
CA ALA A 317 7.11 3.18 13.00
C ALA A 317 6.69 3.97 11.74
N VAL A 318 7.61 4.81 11.26
CA VAL A 318 7.39 5.64 10.07
C VAL A 318 8.51 5.39 9.09
N THR A 319 8.17 5.13 7.83
CA THR A 319 9.15 5.00 6.75
C THR A 319 9.11 6.21 5.85
N ASP A 320 10.27 6.75 5.49
CA ASP A 320 10.40 7.69 4.38
C ASP A 320 10.09 6.96 3.04
N PRO A 321 9.78 7.68 1.95
CA PRO A 321 9.51 7.06 0.65
C PRO A 321 10.67 6.21 0.14
N CYS A 322 10.35 5.07 -0.48
CA CYS A 322 11.31 4.08 -1.00
C CYS A 322 12.21 3.50 0.10
N THR A 323 11.58 3.06 1.19
CA THR A 323 12.24 2.27 2.23
C THR A 323 12.08 0.78 1.90
N LEU A 324 13.19 0.06 1.77
CA LEU A 324 13.20 -1.32 1.28
C LEU A 324 13.81 -2.23 2.36
N LEU A 325 13.02 -3.15 2.91
CA LEU A 325 13.43 -4.08 3.95
C LEU A 325 13.55 -5.47 3.35
N LEU A 326 14.76 -6.00 3.28
CA LEU A 326 15.02 -7.39 2.89
C LEU A 326 14.41 -8.36 3.93
N PRO A 327 14.29 -9.67 3.62
CA PRO A 327 13.58 -10.63 4.46
C PRO A 327 14.06 -10.66 5.91
N ARG A 328 13.13 -10.95 6.82
CA ARG A 328 13.37 -11.07 8.27
C ARG A 328 14.02 -9.82 8.86
N THR A 329 13.61 -8.64 8.37
CA THR A 329 14.06 -7.36 8.90
C THR A 329 12.97 -6.76 9.78
N VAL A 330 13.32 -6.42 11.02
CA VAL A 330 12.37 -5.95 12.03
C VAL A 330 12.74 -4.53 12.46
N ALA A 331 11.84 -3.57 12.24
CA ALA A 331 11.95 -2.23 12.81
C ALA A 331 11.20 -2.16 14.14
N TYR A 332 11.83 -1.62 15.18
CA TYR A 332 11.20 -1.43 16.48
C TYR A 332 10.09 -0.38 16.45
N PRO A 333 9.20 -0.39 17.47
CA PRO A 333 8.23 0.68 17.65
C PRO A 333 8.89 2.05 17.66
N LEU A 334 8.18 3.05 17.14
CA LEU A 334 8.62 4.45 17.04
C LEU A 334 9.89 4.67 16.20
N ALA A 335 10.39 3.65 15.48
CA ALA A 335 11.53 3.81 14.59
C ALA A 335 11.15 4.66 13.37
N ARG A 336 12.03 5.59 12.99
CA ARG A 336 11.95 6.29 11.71
C ARG A 336 12.99 5.73 10.76
N LEU A 337 12.57 5.05 9.70
CA LEU A 337 13.47 4.53 8.68
C LEU A 337 13.58 5.54 7.55
N SER A 338 14.80 5.97 7.25
CA SER A 338 15.07 6.80 6.08
C SER A 338 15.11 5.96 4.82
N LYS A 339 14.95 6.60 3.67
CA LYS A 339 15.04 5.96 2.35
C LYS A 339 16.33 5.15 2.21
N GLY A 340 16.20 3.90 1.77
CA GLY A 340 17.33 3.01 1.58
C GLY A 340 16.95 1.54 1.66
N VAL A 341 17.96 0.68 1.58
CA VAL A 341 17.84 -0.77 1.73
C VAL A 341 18.33 -1.18 3.12
N TYR A 342 17.58 -2.04 3.80
CA TYR A 342 17.91 -2.57 5.12
C TYR A 342 17.81 -4.10 5.15
N GLY A 343 18.68 -4.74 5.95
CA GLY A 343 18.69 -6.21 6.13
C GLY A 343 19.55 -6.96 5.12
N PRO A 344 19.33 -8.29 4.96
CA PRO A 344 18.33 -9.13 5.64
C PRO A 344 18.74 -9.52 7.08
N ASP A 345 17.85 -10.21 7.81
CA ASP A 345 18.13 -10.81 9.13
C ASP A 345 18.63 -9.80 10.18
N VAL A 346 18.02 -8.61 10.24
CA VAL A 346 18.42 -7.56 11.20
C VAL A 346 17.24 -7.00 11.99
N ILE A 347 17.56 -6.49 13.17
CA ILE A 347 16.71 -5.64 13.99
C ILE A 347 17.23 -4.20 13.88
N ILE A 348 16.31 -3.27 13.66
CA ILE A 348 16.57 -1.84 13.53
C ILE A 348 15.83 -1.14 14.67
N LYS A 349 16.54 -0.36 15.47
CA LYS A 349 15.95 0.49 16.50
C LYS A 349 16.56 1.89 16.46
N ASN A 350 15.85 2.86 17.04
CA ASN A 350 16.46 4.15 17.30
C ASN A 350 17.57 3.98 18.34
N LYS A 351 18.74 4.55 18.08
CA LYS A 351 19.82 4.56 19.06
C LYS A 351 19.41 5.45 20.25
N PRO A 352 19.47 4.95 21.49
CA PRO A 352 19.15 5.76 22.66
C PRO A 352 20.02 7.03 22.69
N MET A 353 19.42 8.16 23.04
CA MET A 353 20.11 9.46 23.22
C MET A 353 20.74 10.09 21.98
N GLU A 354 20.69 9.45 20.81
CA GLU A 354 21.21 10.01 19.54
C GLU A 354 20.08 10.20 18.51
N LYS A 355 19.70 11.46 18.32
CA LYS A 355 18.60 11.81 17.42
C LYS A 355 18.93 11.48 15.97
N GLY A 356 18.10 10.64 15.35
CA GLY A 356 18.20 10.30 13.92
C GLY A 356 19.24 9.23 13.61
N VAL A 357 19.83 8.59 14.62
CA VAL A 357 20.77 7.48 14.44
C VAL A 357 20.03 6.16 14.65
N LEU A 358 20.15 5.25 13.69
CA LEU A 358 19.64 3.89 13.79
C LEU A 358 20.73 2.96 14.30
N GLU A 359 20.38 2.10 15.23
CA GLU A 359 21.19 0.96 15.66
C GLU A 359 20.66 -0.29 14.96
N ILE A 360 21.55 -1.00 14.25
CA ILE A 360 21.21 -2.19 13.47
C ILE A 360 22.00 -3.37 14.03
N ALA A 361 21.30 -4.43 14.41
CA ALA A 361 21.88 -5.65 14.95
C ALA A 361 21.38 -6.88 14.19
N ARG A 362 22.24 -7.89 13.99
CA ARG A 362 21.82 -9.15 13.37
C ARG A 362 20.91 -9.94 14.32
N VAL A 363 19.87 -10.56 13.77
CA VAL A 363 19.04 -11.53 14.47
C VAL A 363 19.89 -12.79 14.72
N ARG A 364 20.11 -13.15 15.99
CA ARG A 364 20.71 -14.45 16.33
C ARG A 364 19.66 -15.53 16.09
N ARG A 365 19.98 -16.52 15.24
CA ARG A 365 19.17 -17.72 15.11
C ARG A 365 19.38 -18.57 16.36
N SER A 366 18.32 -18.81 17.11
CA SER A 366 18.25 -19.79 18.20
C SER A 366 18.08 -21.19 17.63
#